data_AF-A0A3P7DQ79-F1
#
_entry.id   AF-A0A3P7DQ79-F1
#
_cell.length_a   1.000
_cell.length_b   1.000
_cell.length_c   1.000
_cell.angle_alpha   90.00
_cell.angle_beta   90.00
_cell.angle_gamma   90.00
#
_symmetry.space_group_name_H-M   'P 1'
#
loop_
_entity.id
_entity.type
_entity.pdbx_description
1 polymer ?
#
loop_
_entity_poly.entity_id
_entity_poly.type
_entity_poly.pdbx_seq_one_letter_code
_entity_poly.pdbx_strand_id
1 'polypeptide(L)'
;MIYASGKTEKNCPYIVMQILGKNLTTLRKERTEPKFTLSTAFRIGQQVAHALQYLHEAGYIHRDVKPSNCCIGVPPETSIIYLVDFGMCRKGTLRYASLNAILTHQCGPCDDMIGWIYSIIELALSKLPWAKSAPRDMIQQKAAITGEELCAQMPLPFLQCYNYVKSLKPTEMPRHSFINECIKRCIPLNARPNDPYDWEITSAT
;
A
#
# COMPACT_ATOMS: atom_id res chain seq x y z
N MET A 1 -16.96 6.18 6.78
CA MET A 1 -16.34 5.71 8.05
C MET A 1 -17.46 5.14 8.94
N ILE A 2 -17.22 4.23 9.88
CA ILE A 2 -18.24 3.36 10.51
C ILE A 2 -19.48 4.13 11.03
N TYR A 3 -20.68 3.71 10.64
CA TYR A 3 -21.97 4.31 11.01
C TYR A 3 -22.68 3.60 12.16
N ALA A 4 -22.51 2.27 12.25
CA ALA A 4 -23.09 1.48 13.33
C ALA A 4 -22.28 0.21 13.53
N SER A 5 -22.32 -0.33 14.74
CA SER A 5 -21.85 -1.68 15.04
C SER A 5 -22.82 -2.31 16.01
N GLY A 6 -23.04 -3.61 15.89
CA GLY A 6 -23.94 -4.31 16.79
C GLY A 6 -23.90 -5.80 16.56
N LYS A 7 -24.94 -6.47 17.06
CA LYS A 7 -25.19 -7.88 16.79
C LYS A 7 -26.59 -8.04 16.24
N THR A 8 -26.75 -8.96 15.30
CA THR A 8 -28.08 -9.37 14.85
C THR A 8 -28.80 -10.14 15.95
N GLU A 9 -30.11 -10.38 15.80
CA GLU A 9 -30.88 -11.24 16.71
C GLU A 9 -30.28 -12.65 16.85
N LYS A 10 -29.59 -13.13 15.80
CA LYS A 10 -28.85 -14.40 15.81
C LYS A 10 -27.43 -14.27 16.37
N ASN A 11 -27.13 -13.19 17.09
CA ASN A 11 -25.83 -12.89 17.72
C ASN A 11 -24.66 -12.80 16.71
N CYS A 12 -24.93 -12.49 15.43
CA CYS A 12 -23.88 -12.26 14.43
C CYS A 12 -23.37 -10.82 14.54
N PRO A 13 -22.07 -10.58 14.78
CA PRO A 13 -21.53 -9.22 14.81
C PRO A 13 -21.61 -8.57 13.43
N TYR A 14 -22.01 -7.30 13.39
CA TYR A 14 -22.03 -6.50 12.16
C TYR A 14 -21.40 -5.12 12.37
N ILE A 15 -20.88 -4.56 11.29
CA ILE A 15 -20.39 -3.18 11.20
C ILE A 15 -21.01 -2.58 9.94
N VAL A 16 -21.70 -1.46 10.09
CA VAL A 16 -22.21 -0.65 8.99
C VAL A 16 -21.16 0.42 8.70
N MET A 17 -20.72 0.51 7.46
CA MET A 17 -19.73 1.49 7.03
C MET A 17 -20.12 2.11 5.69
N GLN A 18 -19.49 3.22 5.36
CA GLN A 18 -19.58 3.85 4.05
C GLN A 18 -19.28 2.87 2.92
N ILE A 19 -20.12 2.88 1.89
CA ILE A 19 -19.86 2.18 0.62
C ILE A 19 -18.71 2.90 -0.09
N LEU A 20 -17.73 2.12 -0.53
CA LEU A 20 -16.58 2.57 -1.29
C LEU A 20 -16.60 1.99 -2.70
N GLY A 21 -15.80 2.57 -3.59
CA GLY A 21 -15.58 2.05 -4.92
C GLY A 21 -14.66 0.83 -4.92
N LYS A 22 -14.18 0.47 -6.13
CA LYS A 22 -13.31 -0.68 -6.32
C LYS A 22 -11.98 -0.52 -5.57
N ASN A 23 -11.39 -1.64 -5.15
CA ASN A 23 -10.03 -1.64 -4.63
C ASN A 23 -8.99 -1.50 -5.76
N LEU A 24 -7.78 -1.07 -5.40
CA LEU A 24 -6.71 -0.82 -6.36
C LEU A 24 -6.23 -2.09 -7.08
N THR A 25 -6.40 -3.28 -6.49
CA THR A 25 -6.09 -4.54 -7.20
C THR A 25 -7.04 -4.76 -8.37
N THR A 26 -8.34 -4.55 -8.16
CA THR A 26 -9.35 -4.68 -9.21
C THR A 26 -9.13 -3.63 -10.30
N LEU A 27 -9.01 -2.36 -9.92
CA LEU A 27 -8.78 -1.26 -10.87
C LEU A 27 -7.54 -1.49 -11.74
N ARG A 28 -6.44 -1.95 -11.12
CA ARG A 28 -5.21 -2.28 -11.85
C ARG A 28 -5.42 -3.41 -12.85
N LYS A 29 -6.14 -4.47 -12.49
CA LYS A 29 -6.39 -5.63 -13.36
C LYS A 29 -7.34 -5.32 -14.53
N GLU A 30 -8.19 -4.30 -14.39
CA GLU A 30 -9.11 -3.86 -15.45
C GLU A 30 -8.43 -3.02 -16.54
N ARG A 31 -7.19 -2.56 -16.29
CA ARG A 31 -6.40 -1.86 -17.30
C ARG A 31 -5.90 -2.81 -18.39
N THR A 32 -5.72 -2.29 -19.61
CA THR A 32 -5.16 -3.02 -20.77
C THR A 32 -3.80 -3.62 -20.47
N GLU A 33 -2.92 -2.83 -19.85
CA GLU A 33 -1.73 -3.31 -19.15
C GLU A 33 -2.03 -3.32 -17.65
N PRO A 34 -1.83 -4.44 -16.92
CA PRO A 34 -2.25 -4.58 -15.53
C PRO A 34 -1.32 -3.85 -14.53
N LYS A 35 -0.94 -2.60 -14.82
CA LYS A 35 -0.13 -1.69 -14.02
C LYS A 35 -0.70 -0.28 -14.09
N PHE A 36 -0.36 0.56 -13.13
CA PHE A 36 -0.59 2.00 -13.15
C PHE A 36 0.60 2.76 -13.73
N THR A 37 0.35 3.98 -14.23
CA THR A 37 1.41 4.94 -14.54
C THR A 37 2.16 5.31 -13.26
N LEU A 38 3.43 5.74 -13.40
CA LEU A 38 4.22 6.17 -12.24
C LEU A 38 3.56 7.35 -11.51
N SER A 39 2.94 8.28 -12.24
CA SER A 39 2.16 9.38 -11.64
C SER A 39 1.05 8.85 -10.74
N THR A 40 0.18 7.97 -11.26
CA THR A 40 -0.91 7.35 -10.47
C THR A 40 -0.37 6.56 -9.28
N ALA A 41 0.63 5.70 -9.49
CA ALA A 41 1.18 4.84 -8.44
C ALA A 41 1.81 5.63 -7.28
N PHE A 42 2.59 6.68 -7.56
CA PHE A 42 3.22 7.49 -6.51
C PHE A 42 2.22 8.44 -5.82
N ARG A 43 1.23 8.99 -6.53
CA ARG A 43 0.17 9.79 -5.90
C ARG A 43 -0.75 8.95 -5.01
N ILE A 44 -1.07 7.72 -5.39
CA ILE A 44 -1.66 6.73 -4.48
C ILE A 44 -0.76 6.53 -3.27
N GLY A 45 0.54 6.32 -3.52
CA GLY A 45 1.55 6.17 -2.48
C GLY A 45 1.53 7.29 -1.44
N GLN A 46 1.42 8.55 -1.88
CA GLN A 46 1.30 9.71 -0.98
C GLN A 46 0.05 9.65 -0.10
N GLN A 47 -1.13 9.36 -0.69
CA GLN A 47 -2.37 9.28 0.09
C GLN A 47 -2.31 8.16 1.15
N VAL A 48 -1.81 6.98 0.77
CA VAL A 48 -1.70 5.84 1.70
C VAL A 48 -0.64 6.12 2.79
N ALA A 49 0.48 6.75 2.45
CA ALA A 49 1.51 7.13 3.43
C ALA A 49 0.97 8.14 4.46
N HIS A 50 0.14 9.09 4.02
CA HIS A 50 -0.53 10.04 4.91
C HIS A 50 -1.58 9.35 5.81
N ALA A 51 -2.35 8.41 5.27
CA ALA A 51 -3.28 7.61 6.08
C ALA A 51 -2.57 6.76 7.14
N LEU A 52 -1.42 6.17 6.78
CA LEU A 52 -0.58 5.41 7.72
C LEU A 52 0.03 6.30 8.79
N GLN A 53 0.51 7.50 8.42
CA GLN A 53 0.99 8.48 9.39
C GLN A 53 -0.05 8.75 10.47
N TYR A 54 -1.27 9.11 10.04
CA TYR A 54 -2.37 9.39 10.96
C TYR A 54 -2.69 8.19 11.86
N LEU A 55 -2.66 6.97 11.31
CA LEU A 55 -2.89 5.74 12.06
C LEU A 55 -1.78 5.48 13.10
N HIS A 56 -0.52 5.67 12.72
CA HIS A 56 0.65 5.46 13.56
C HIS A 56 0.74 6.49 14.68
N GLU A 57 0.43 7.76 14.40
CA GLU A 57 0.32 8.84 15.40
C GLU A 57 -0.80 8.58 16.41
N ALA A 58 -1.88 7.90 15.99
CA ALA A 58 -2.94 7.42 16.88
C ALA A 58 -2.55 6.16 17.68
N GLY A 59 -1.34 5.62 17.49
CA GLY A 59 -0.82 4.46 18.23
C GLY A 59 -1.22 3.09 17.64
N TYR A 60 -1.77 3.07 16.42
CA TYR A 60 -2.21 1.84 15.76
C TYR A 60 -1.26 1.44 14.63
N ILE A 61 -1.30 0.16 14.26
CA ILE A 61 -0.55 -0.41 13.13
C ILE A 61 -1.57 -1.15 12.27
N HIS A 62 -1.57 -0.93 10.96
CA HIS A 62 -2.54 -1.50 10.03
C HIS A 62 -2.37 -3.00 9.85
N ARG A 63 -1.11 -3.48 9.78
CA ARG A 63 -0.66 -4.89 9.69
C ARG A 63 -0.94 -5.63 8.38
N ASP A 64 -1.81 -5.12 7.52
CA ASP A 64 -2.12 -5.75 6.23
C ASP A 64 -2.20 -4.74 5.07
N VAL A 65 -1.24 -3.82 5.00
CA VAL A 65 -1.19 -2.82 3.92
C VAL A 65 -0.93 -3.50 2.58
N LYS A 66 -1.90 -3.41 1.66
CA LYS A 66 -1.85 -3.99 0.32
C LYS A 66 -2.85 -3.29 -0.63
N PRO A 67 -2.71 -3.39 -1.96
CA PRO A 67 -3.60 -2.72 -2.89
C PRO A 67 -5.08 -3.16 -2.81
N SER A 68 -5.38 -4.39 -2.35
CA SER A 68 -6.76 -4.83 -2.18
C SER A 68 -7.45 -4.24 -0.94
N ASN A 69 -6.67 -3.70 0.01
CA ASN A 69 -7.16 -3.01 1.21
C ASN A 69 -7.10 -1.48 1.03
N CYS A 70 -6.94 -1.01 -0.21
CA CYS A 70 -7.03 0.38 -0.58
C CYS A 70 -8.16 0.51 -1.61
N CYS A 71 -9.21 1.26 -1.27
CA CYS A 71 -10.38 1.47 -2.12
C CYS A 71 -10.47 2.93 -2.55
N ILE A 72 -10.99 3.17 -3.74
CA ILE A 72 -11.35 4.54 -4.15
C ILE A 72 -12.69 4.95 -3.53
N GLY A 73 -12.97 6.25 -3.48
CA GLY A 73 -14.32 6.76 -3.22
C GLY A 73 -15.29 6.38 -4.35
N VAL A 74 -16.58 6.55 -4.08
CA VAL A 74 -17.62 6.51 -5.12
C VAL A 74 -17.69 7.88 -5.82
N PRO A 75 -18.18 7.98 -7.07
CA PRO A 75 -18.33 9.29 -7.73
C PRO A 75 -19.09 10.29 -6.84
N PRO A 76 -18.63 11.55 -6.76
CA PRO A 76 -17.53 12.17 -7.52
C PRO A 76 -16.13 12.03 -6.88
N GLU A 77 -15.97 11.27 -5.79
CA GLU A 77 -14.74 11.17 -4.98
C GLU A 77 -13.80 10.03 -5.42
N THR A 78 -13.77 9.69 -6.71
CA THR A 78 -12.97 8.57 -7.23
C THR A 78 -11.45 8.76 -7.13
N SER A 79 -11.01 9.98 -6.83
CA SER A 79 -9.61 10.36 -6.62
C SER A 79 -9.15 10.19 -5.17
N ILE A 80 -10.06 9.93 -4.22
CA ILE A 80 -9.75 9.73 -2.81
C ILE A 80 -9.48 8.25 -2.54
N ILE A 81 -8.34 7.94 -1.92
CA ILE A 81 -7.96 6.58 -1.51
C ILE A 81 -8.27 6.36 -0.04
N TYR A 82 -9.09 5.36 0.24
CA TYR A 82 -9.47 4.90 1.56
C TYR A 82 -8.69 3.62 1.91
N LEU A 83 -7.88 3.67 2.97
CA LEU A 83 -7.27 2.49 3.58
C LEU A 83 -8.33 1.78 4.44
N VAL A 84 -8.57 0.50 4.17
CA VAL A 84 -9.63 -0.31 4.79
C VAL A 84 -9.08 -1.63 5.33
N ASP A 85 -9.92 -2.41 6.02
CA ASP A 85 -9.56 -3.73 6.54
C ASP A 85 -8.31 -3.70 7.44
N PHE A 86 -8.40 -2.99 8.56
CA PHE A 86 -7.39 -3.01 9.62
C PHE A 86 -7.20 -4.45 10.10
N GLY A 87 -6.02 -5.00 9.85
CA GLY A 87 -5.75 -6.42 10.07
C GLY A 87 -5.84 -6.79 11.55
N MET A 88 -6.92 -7.44 11.96
CA MET A 88 -7.00 -8.06 13.29
C MET A 88 -6.09 -9.31 13.40
N CYS A 89 -5.77 -9.93 12.26
CA CYS A 89 -4.94 -11.14 12.20
C CYS A 89 -3.45 -10.80 12.35
N ARG A 90 -2.74 -11.52 13.23
CA ARG A 90 -1.29 -11.35 13.50
C ARG A 90 -0.40 -11.56 12.27
N LYS A 91 -0.90 -12.23 11.22
CA LYS A 91 -0.17 -12.54 9.99
C LYS A 91 -0.91 -11.86 8.84
N GLY A 92 -0.47 -10.67 8.45
CA GLY A 92 -0.93 -10.03 7.23
C GLY A 92 -0.63 -10.88 5.99
N THR A 93 -0.91 -10.35 4.81
CA THR A 93 -0.72 -11.07 3.55
C THR A 93 0.78 -11.27 3.27
N LEU A 94 1.24 -12.52 3.23
CA LEU A 94 2.66 -12.87 3.09
C LEU A 94 3.36 -12.15 1.93
N ARG A 95 2.64 -11.93 0.82
CA ARG A 95 3.13 -11.17 -0.35
C ARG A 95 3.64 -9.78 0.03
N TYR A 96 2.93 -9.08 0.91
CA TYR A 96 3.20 -7.70 1.30
C TYR A 96 3.84 -7.58 2.68
N ALA A 97 3.76 -8.62 3.52
CA ALA A 97 4.41 -8.62 4.82
C ALA A 97 5.93 -8.44 4.69
N SER A 98 6.51 -7.68 5.62
CA SER A 98 7.95 -7.54 5.77
C SER A 98 8.58 -8.85 6.24
N LEU A 99 9.87 -9.05 5.96
CA LEU A 99 10.59 -10.21 6.47
C LEU A 99 10.64 -10.20 8.00
N ASN A 100 10.81 -9.03 8.61
CA ASN A 100 10.82 -8.87 10.06
C ASN A 100 9.51 -9.34 10.71
N ALA A 101 8.37 -8.89 10.21
CA ALA A 101 7.05 -9.28 10.74
C ALA A 101 6.78 -10.78 10.56
N ILE A 102 7.26 -11.37 9.47
CA ILE A 102 7.14 -12.82 9.22
C ILE A 102 7.95 -13.62 10.25
N LEU A 103 9.22 -13.24 10.48
CA LEU A 103 10.16 -14.01 11.30
C LEU A 103 9.96 -13.81 12.80
N THR A 104 9.67 -12.58 13.23
CA THR A 104 9.56 -12.24 14.67
C THR A 104 8.12 -12.34 15.19
N HIS A 105 7.14 -12.37 14.29
CA HIS A 105 5.72 -12.21 14.62
C HIS A 105 5.40 -10.89 15.37
N GLN A 106 6.29 -9.89 15.28
CA GLN A 106 6.08 -8.55 15.78
C GLN A 106 5.96 -7.59 14.61
N CYS A 107 4.93 -6.74 14.62
CA CYS A 107 4.75 -5.70 13.62
C CYS A 107 4.97 -4.34 14.26
N GLY A 108 5.79 -3.51 13.60
CA GLY A 108 5.98 -2.09 13.87
C GLY A 108 5.43 -1.21 12.75
N PRO A 109 5.40 0.12 12.95
CA PRO A 109 5.06 1.08 11.90
C PRO A 109 5.88 0.93 10.61
N CYS A 110 7.16 0.57 10.72
CA CYS A 110 8.01 0.32 9.55
C CYS A 110 7.55 -0.88 8.71
N ASP A 111 6.89 -1.88 9.31
CA ASP A 111 6.38 -3.06 8.59
C ASP A 111 5.17 -2.71 7.72
N ASP A 112 4.31 -1.78 8.17
CA ASP A 112 3.26 -1.19 7.33
C ASP A 112 3.86 -0.46 6.13
N MET A 113 4.94 0.31 6.36
CA MET A 113 5.64 1.04 5.30
C MET A 113 6.31 0.07 4.30
N ILE A 114 6.80 -1.09 4.72
CA ILE A 114 7.28 -2.12 3.79
C ILE A 114 6.13 -2.69 2.93
N GLY A 115 4.97 -2.97 3.53
CA GLY A 115 3.78 -3.39 2.78
C GLY A 115 3.33 -2.35 1.77
N TRP A 116 3.36 -1.07 2.16
CA TRP A 116 3.13 0.08 1.29
C TRP A 116 4.13 0.16 0.12
N ILE A 117 5.44 -0.02 0.36
CA ILE A 117 6.45 -0.04 -0.71
C ILE A 117 6.19 -1.18 -1.70
N TYR A 118 5.95 -2.40 -1.22
CA TYR A 118 5.61 -3.52 -2.09
C TYR A 118 4.32 -3.30 -2.86
N SER A 119 3.35 -2.60 -2.27
CA SER A 119 2.11 -2.21 -2.94
C SER A 119 2.39 -1.26 -4.10
N ILE A 120 3.18 -0.20 -3.90
CA ILE A 120 3.57 0.72 -4.98
C ILE A 120 4.30 -0.02 -6.10
N ILE A 121 5.21 -0.95 -5.77
CA ILE A 121 5.92 -1.76 -6.77
C ILE A 121 4.96 -2.59 -7.60
N GLU A 122 4.04 -3.33 -6.96
CA GLU A 122 3.07 -4.14 -7.70
C GLU A 122 2.14 -3.25 -8.54
N LEU A 123 1.76 -2.08 -8.02
CA LEU A 123 0.90 -1.13 -8.73
C LEU A 123 1.58 -0.59 -9.99
N ALA A 124 2.83 -0.14 -9.90
CA ALA A 124 3.56 0.46 -11.03
C ALA A 124 4.13 -0.57 -12.02
N LEU A 125 4.50 -1.77 -11.57
CA LEU A 125 5.22 -2.76 -12.40
C LEU A 125 4.41 -4.03 -12.68
N SER A 126 3.19 -4.16 -12.14
CA SER A 126 2.35 -5.37 -12.20
C SER A 126 2.99 -6.63 -11.59
N LYS A 127 4.13 -6.54 -10.91
CA LYS A 127 4.84 -7.70 -10.38
C LYS A 127 5.58 -7.38 -9.08
N LEU A 128 5.65 -8.39 -8.22
CA LEU A 128 6.65 -8.55 -7.19
C LEU A 128 7.44 -9.83 -7.49
N PRO A 129 8.76 -9.90 -7.23
CA PRO A 129 9.58 -11.06 -7.56
C PRO A 129 9.00 -12.39 -7.03
N TRP A 130 8.43 -12.35 -5.82
CA TRP A 130 7.84 -13.50 -5.14
C TRP A 130 6.32 -13.66 -5.32
N ALA A 131 5.65 -12.85 -6.16
CA ALA A 131 4.17 -12.75 -6.16
C ALA A 131 3.43 -14.10 -6.36
N LYS A 132 4.06 -15.04 -7.07
CA LYS A 132 3.54 -16.38 -7.40
C LYS A 132 4.28 -17.53 -6.71
N SER A 133 5.24 -17.22 -5.85
CA SER A 133 6.09 -18.21 -5.19
C SER A 133 5.37 -18.87 -4.01
N ALA A 134 5.74 -20.11 -3.70
CA ALA A 134 5.26 -20.78 -2.50
C ALA A 134 5.73 -20.03 -1.23
N PRO A 135 5.06 -20.20 -0.08
CA PRO A 135 5.39 -19.44 1.13
C PRO A 135 6.86 -19.49 1.57
N ARG A 136 7.52 -20.66 1.47
CA ARG A 136 8.94 -20.82 1.84
C ARG A 136 9.84 -20.04 0.88
N ASP A 137 9.63 -20.20 -0.42
CA ASP A 137 10.40 -19.51 -1.47
C ASP A 137 10.21 -17.99 -1.39
N MET A 138 9.00 -17.53 -1.05
CA MET A 138 8.72 -16.12 -0.84
C MET A 138 9.55 -15.52 0.30
N ILE A 139 9.72 -16.26 1.40
CA ILE A 139 10.55 -15.84 2.53
C ILE A 139 12.03 -15.81 2.12
N GLN A 140 12.50 -16.83 1.40
CA GLN A 140 13.88 -16.90 0.92
C GLN A 140 14.20 -15.75 -0.06
N GLN A 141 13.31 -15.47 -1.01
CA GLN A 141 13.47 -14.36 -1.94
C GLN A 141 13.48 -13.01 -1.24
N LYS A 142 12.59 -12.80 -0.24
CA LYS A 142 12.59 -11.57 0.58
C LYS A 142 13.88 -11.41 1.39
N ALA A 143 14.49 -12.51 1.82
CA ALA A 143 15.77 -12.49 2.55
C ALA A 143 16.97 -12.24 1.62
N ALA A 144 16.93 -12.74 0.39
CA ALA A 144 18.04 -12.65 -0.56
C ALA A 144 18.07 -11.33 -1.35
N ILE A 145 16.91 -10.77 -1.69
CA ILE A 145 16.83 -9.62 -2.60
C ILE A 145 17.42 -8.35 -1.98
N THR A 146 18.22 -7.64 -2.77
CA THR A 146 18.75 -6.32 -2.41
C THR A 146 17.72 -5.22 -2.69
N GLY A 147 17.91 -4.04 -2.09
CA GLY A 147 17.05 -2.89 -2.39
C GLY A 147 17.18 -2.45 -3.84
N GLU A 148 18.42 -2.50 -4.36
CA GLU A 148 18.82 -2.14 -5.71
C GLU A 148 18.11 -3.02 -6.73
N GLU A 149 18.07 -4.34 -6.53
CA GLU A 149 17.33 -5.27 -7.40
C GLU A 149 15.82 -5.06 -7.33
N LEU A 150 15.27 -4.90 -6.11
CA LEU A 150 13.84 -4.71 -5.92
C LEU A 150 13.34 -3.40 -6.56
N CYS A 151 14.14 -2.34 -6.48
CA CYS A 151 13.79 -1.00 -6.93
C CYS A 151 14.42 -0.64 -8.29
N ALA A 152 14.99 -1.61 -9.03
CA ALA A 152 15.76 -1.35 -10.26
C ALA A 152 14.99 -0.57 -11.35
N GLN A 153 13.66 -0.74 -11.40
CA GLN A 153 12.77 -0.05 -12.34
C GLN A 153 12.06 1.17 -11.72
N MET A 154 12.44 1.57 -10.51
CA MET A 154 11.89 2.72 -9.81
C MET A 154 12.87 3.90 -9.84
N PRO A 155 12.38 5.14 -9.72
CA PRO A 155 13.24 6.30 -9.53
C PRO A 155 14.16 6.14 -8.30
N LEU A 156 15.39 6.63 -8.38
CA LEU A 156 16.38 6.51 -7.30
C LEU A 156 15.89 6.99 -5.91
N PRO A 157 15.08 8.07 -5.77
CA PRO A 157 14.53 8.45 -4.47
C PRO A 157 13.65 7.37 -3.83
N PHE A 158 13.06 6.46 -4.62
CA PHE A 158 12.29 5.33 -4.11
C PHE A 158 13.19 4.29 -3.41
N LEU A 159 14.36 4.02 -3.98
CA LEU A 159 15.38 3.16 -3.35
C LEU A 159 15.86 3.77 -2.03
N GLN A 160 16.08 5.09 -1.99
CA GLN A 160 16.43 5.80 -0.74
C GLN A 160 15.36 5.63 0.33
N CYS A 161 14.08 5.75 -0.05
CA CYS A 161 12.95 5.51 0.83
C CYS A 161 12.94 4.07 1.35
N TYR A 162 13.12 3.08 0.48
CA TYR A 162 13.14 1.66 0.87
C TYR A 162 14.28 1.35 1.85
N ASN A 163 15.51 1.79 1.55
CA ASN A 163 16.66 1.56 2.41
C ASN A 163 16.48 2.23 3.78
N TYR A 164 15.90 3.43 3.81
CA TYR A 164 15.54 4.11 5.06
C TYR A 164 14.53 3.29 5.87
N VAL A 165 13.39 2.93 5.29
CA VAL A 165 12.32 2.17 5.99
C VAL A 165 12.86 0.82 6.49
N LYS A 166 13.67 0.13 5.68
CA LYS A 166 14.28 -1.16 6.05
C LYS A 166 15.28 -1.05 7.21
N SER A 167 15.87 0.13 7.43
CA SER A 167 16.82 0.36 8.52
C SER A 167 16.18 0.59 9.90
N LEU A 168 14.86 0.85 9.94
CA LEU A 168 14.14 1.15 11.18
C LEU A 168 13.87 -0.10 12.00
N LYS A 169 13.97 0.01 13.32
CA LYS A 169 13.50 -1.01 14.25
C LYS A 169 11.96 -0.99 14.34
N PRO A 170 11.32 -2.10 14.73
CA PRO A 170 9.87 -2.17 14.87
C PRO A 170 9.29 -1.17 15.89
N THR A 171 10.09 -0.70 16.85
CA THR A 171 9.69 0.29 17.86
C THR A 171 9.89 1.73 17.43
N GLU A 172 10.50 1.98 16.26
CA GLU A 172 10.79 3.33 15.77
C GLU A 172 9.65 3.87 14.91
N MET A 173 9.31 5.14 15.11
CA MET A 173 8.35 5.84 14.26
C MET A 173 9.03 6.32 12.96
N PRO A 174 8.49 6.00 11.77
CA PRO A 174 9.02 6.47 10.51
C PRO A 174 8.96 8.00 10.42
N ARG A 175 10.00 8.63 9.86
CA ARG A 175 9.99 10.06 9.53
C ARG A 175 9.16 10.27 8.27
N HIS A 176 7.85 10.45 8.45
CA HIS A 176 6.91 10.65 7.35
C HIS A 176 7.28 11.84 6.45
N SER A 177 7.91 12.89 6.99
CA SER A 177 8.46 14.00 6.19
C SER A 177 9.51 13.53 5.18
N PHE A 178 10.48 12.71 5.59
CA PHE A 178 11.49 12.16 4.69
C PHE A 178 10.88 11.23 3.64
N ILE A 179 9.95 10.37 4.05
CA ILE A 179 9.24 9.45 3.14
C ILE A 179 8.47 10.25 2.08
N ASN A 180 7.72 11.26 2.50
CA ASN A 180 6.95 12.12 1.59
C ASN A 180 7.84 12.87 0.60
N GLU A 181 9.00 13.36 1.04
CA GLU A 181 9.98 14.00 0.15
C GLU A 181 10.54 13.03 -0.90
N CYS A 182 10.91 11.80 -0.49
CA CYS A 182 11.34 10.77 -1.43
C CYS A 182 10.26 10.46 -2.48
N ILE A 183 9.01 10.26 -2.06
CA ILE A 183 7.91 9.92 -2.97
C ILE A 183 7.54 11.08 -3.88
N LYS A 184 7.54 12.32 -3.37
CA LYS A 184 7.30 13.52 -4.19
C LYS A 184 8.33 13.62 -5.32
N ARG A 185 9.59 13.28 -5.06
CA ARG A 185 10.67 13.24 -6.07
C ARG A 185 10.58 12.06 -7.05
N CYS A 186 9.69 11.09 -6.80
CA CYS A 186 9.42 9.99 -7.73
C CYS A 186 8.32 10.33 -8.74
N ILE A 187 7.49 11.34 -8.46
CA ILE A 187 6.41 11.77 -9.36
C ILE A 187 7.04 12.43 -10.59
N PRO A 188 6.62 12.05 -11.82
CA PRO A 188 7.10 12.68 -13.04
C PRO A 188 6.93 14.20 -13.03
N LEU A 189 7.92 14.95 -13.52
CA LEU A 189 7.94 16.42 -13.48
C LEU A 189 6.77 17.09 -14.20
N ASN A 190 6.17 16.40 -15.18
CA ASN A 190 5.01 16.89 -15.93
C ASN A 190 3.66 16.57 -15.27
N ALA A 191 3.65 15.76 -14.21
CA ALA A 191 2.42 15.41 -13.50
C ALA A 191 2.01 16.53 -12.54
N ARG A 192 0.69 16.77 -12.47
CA ARG A 192 0.08 17.76 -11.59
C ARG A 192 -0.73 17.07 -10.49
N PRO A 193 -0.92 17.71 -9.32
CA PRO A 193 -1.68 17.12 -8.22
C PRO A 193 -3.09 16.65 -8.61
N ASN A 194 -3.77 17.43 -9.45
CA ASN A 194 -5.16 17.20 -9.87
C ASN A 194 -5.28 16.49 -11.23
N ASP A 195 -4.19 15.94 -11.78
CA ASP A 195 -4.30 15.13 -13.00
C ASP A 195 -5.23 13.93 -12.74
N PRO A 196 -6.01 13.48 -13.72
CA PRO A 196 -6.83 12.29 -13.54
C PRO A 196 -5.97 11.09 -13.17
N TYR A 197 -6.47 10.24 -12.28
CA TYR A 197 -5.91 8.92 -12.07
C TYR A 197 -6.21 8.02 -13.27
N ASP A 198 -5.46 6.94 -13.43
CA ASP A 198 -5.58 6.08 -14.63
C ASP A 198 -6.99 5.49 -14.84
N TRP A 199 -7.78 5.31 -13.77
CA TRP A 199 -9.17 4.83 -13.84
C TRP A 199 -10.19 5.94 -14.13
N GLU A 200 -9.80 7.20 -14.07
CA GLU A 200 -10.65 8.36 -14.38
C GLU A 200 -10.51 8.77 -15.85
N ILE A 201 -9.44 8.32 -16.51
CA ILE A 201 -9.25 8.48 -17.94
C ILE A 201 -10.13 7.45 -18.64
N THR A 202 -11.28 7.88 -19.15
CA THR A 202 -12.00 7.11 -20.15
C THR A 202 -11.07 6.98 -21.34
N SER A 203 -10.64 5.76 -21.68
CA SER A 203 -10.01 5.55 -22.98
C SER A 203 -10.98 6.12 -24.01
N ALA A 204 -10.58 7.18 -24.71
CA ALA A 204 -11.26 7.57 -25.93
C ALA A 204 -11.21 6.32 -26.81
N THR A 205 -12.37 5.69 -26.98
CA THR A 205 -12.60 4.57 -27.91
C THR A 205 -12.13 4.96 -29.30
#